data_AF-A0A6P8IS30-F1
#
_entry.id   AF-A0A6P8IS30-F1
#
_cell.length_a   1.000
_cell.length_b   1.000
_cell.length_c   1.000
_cell.angle_alpha   90.00
_cell.angle_beta   90.00
_cell.angle_gamma   90.00
#
_symmetry.space_group_name_H-M   'P 1'
#
loop_
_entity.id
_entity.type
_entity.pdbx_description
1 polymer ?
#
loop_
_entity_poly.entity_id
_entity_poly.type
_entity_poly.pdbx_seq_one_letter_code
_entity_poly.pdbx_strand_id
1 'polypeptide(L)'
;MEKDNPNWESYRLGTERMEIISKQSTYVRVTSSFPVHGVDYRDYLRAKISSIDILSFTGAGVCKTVEYIDIRGIKGKDITVPFWQNDVYFFHTDSSRKICKYDATSGSVKDENNFGATCFDFNPATRGSANGESTIQYWFGGYL
;
A
#
# COMPACT_ATOMS: atom_id res chain seq x y z
N MET A 1 -5.59 31.31 11.85
CA MET A 1 -5.98 29.90 11.73
C MET A 1 -4.75 29.09 12.09
N GLU A 2 -4.79 28.45 13.25
CA GLU A 2 -3.71 27.60 13.75
C GLU A 2 -3.59 26.42 12.79
N LYS A 3 -2.41 26.27 12.17
CA LYS A 3 -2.07 25.05 11.45
C LYS A 3 -1.96 23.97 12.52
N ASP A 4 -3.00 23.16 12.68
CA ASP A 4 -2.91 21.90 13.41
C ASP A 4 -1.79 21.09 12.77
N ASN A 5 -0.58 21.20 13.33
CA ASN A 5 0.56 20.44 12.89
C ASN A 5 0.39 19.07 13.55
N PRO A 6 -0.05 18.04 12.82
CA PRO A 6 -0.41 16.78 13.44
C PRO A 6 0.83 16.23 14.16
N ASN A 7 0.68 15.77 15.40
CA ASN A 7 1.77 15.06 16.06
C ASN A 7 1.96 13.71 15.35
N TRP A 8 2.84 13.66 14.34
CA TRP A 8 3.09 12.46 13.53
C TRP A 8 3.53 11.26 14.38
N GLU A 9 4.21 11.49 15.50
CA GLU A 9 4.60 10.44 16.45
C GLU A 9 3.39 9.78 17.13
N SER A 10 2.28 10.50 17.29
CA SER A 10 1.04 9.90 17.84
C SER A 10 0.38 8.89 16.89
N TYR A 11 0.69 8.95 15.59
CA TYR A 11 0.18 8.03 14.57
C TYR A 11 1.12 6.84 14.33
N ARG A 12 2.35 6.87 14.88
CA ARG A 12 3.30 5.77 14.78
C ARG A 12 3.12 4.83 15.96
N LEU A 13 2.58 3.65 15.69
CA LEU A 13 2.45 2.61 16.70
C LEU A 13 3.74 1.78 16.76
N GLY A 14 4.17 1.43 17.97
CA GLY A 14 5.26 0.49 18.17
C GLY A 14 4.93 -0.90 17.62
N THR A 15 5.95 -1.69 17.27
CA THR A 15 5.82 -3.00 16.62
C THR A 15 4.88 -3.93 17.39
N GLU A 16 5.07 -4.09 18.71
CA GLU A 16 4.22 -4.94 19.55
C GLU A 16 2.74 -4.56 19.45
N ARG A 17 2.43 -3.27 19.43
CA ARG A 17 1.06 -2.77 19.32
C ARG A 17 0.47 -3.04 17.93
N MET A 18 1.27 -2.89 16.88
CA MET A 18 0.86 -3.25 15.52
C MET A 18 0.58 -4.75 15.37
N GLU A 19 1.39 -5.61 15.98
CA GLU A 19 1.17 -7.05 16.00
C GLU A 19 -0.12 -7.43 16.71
N ILE A 20 -0.42 -6.81 17.87
CA ILE A 20 -1.67 -7.04 18.59
C ILE A 20 -2.87 -6.64 17.72
N ILE A 21 -2.82 -5.47 17.08
CA ILE A 21 -3.89 -5.00 16.19
C ILE A 21 -4.04 -5.94 14.98
N SER A 22 -2.94 -6.36 14.36
CA SER A 22 -2.94 -7.28 13.22
C SER A 22 -3.59 -8.61 13.59
N LYS A 23 -3.24 -9.20 14.75
CA LYS A 23 -3.82 -10.46 15.25
C LYS A 23 -5.34 -10.39 15.46
N GLN A 24 -5.89 -9.21 15.72
CA GLN A 24 -7.34 -9.00 15.90
C GLN A 24 -8.05 -8.53 14.63
N SER A 25 -7.29 -8.30 13.55
CA SER A 25 -7.79 -7.80 12.28
C SER A 25 -7.96 -8.93 11.27
N THR A 26 -8.80 -8.72 10.26
CA THR A 26 -8.97 -9.66 9.14
C THR A 26 -8.42 -9.11 7.84
N TYR A 27 -8.36 -7.78 7.73
CA TYR A 27 -7.92 -7.06 6.54
C TYR A 27 -6.80 -6.09 6.86
N VAL A 28 -5.92 -5.93 5.87
CA VAL A 28 -5.05 -4.78 5.74
C VAL A 28 -5.51 -3.95 4.55
N ARG A 29 -5.51 -2.63 4.72
CA ARG A 29 -5.79 -1.65 3.66
C ARG A 29 -4.61 -0.70 3.54
N VAL A 30 -4.32 -0.28 2.31
CA VAL A 30 -3.36 0.80 2.06
C VAL A 30 -4.05 1.89 1.27
N THR A 31 -3.99 3.12 1.77
CA THR A 31 -4.54 4.32 1.13
C THR A 31 -3.41 5.25 0.72
N SER A 32 -3.63 6.00 -0.34
CA SER A 32 -2.72 7.04 -0.81
C SER A 32 -3.33 8.43 -0.59
N SER A 33 -2.60 9.30 0.09
CA SER A 33 -2.99 10.69 0.37
C SER A 33 -4.36 10.81 1.04
N PHE A 34 -4.61 9.94 2.03
CA PHE A 34 -5.87 9.88 2.78
C PHE A 34 -6.32 11.23 3.38
N PRO A 35 -5.45 12.09 3.96
CA PRO A 35 -5.89 13.39 4.48
C PRO A 35 -6.52 14.31 3.42
N VAL A 36 -6.22 14.10 2.14
CA VAL A 36 -6.73 14.90 1.02
C VAL A 36 -7.95 14.23 0.37
N HIS A 37 -7.94 12.91 0.22
CA HIS A 37 -8.92 12.19 -0.60
C HIS A 37 -9.88 11.30 0.20
N GLY A 38 -9.61 11.04 1.48
CA GLY A 38 -10.32 10.02 2.25
C GLY A 38 -10.15 8.62 1.65
N VAL A 39 -11.22 7.82 1.71
CA VAL A 39 -11.28 6.51 1.05
C VAL A 39 -12.18 6.58 -0.18
N ASP A 40 -11.59 6.69 -1.37
CA ASP A 40 -12.30 6.68 -2.66
C ASP A 40 -11.87 5.54 -3.60
N TYR A 41 -11.09 4.58 -3.08
CA TYR A 41 -10.59 3.38 -3.77
C TYR A 41 -9.67 3.62 -4.98
N ARG A 42 -9.18 4.84 -5.19
CA ARG A 42 -8.14 5.15 -6.17
C ARG A 42 -6.77 5.09 -5.49
N ASP A 43 -5.79 4.46 -6.14
CA ASP A 43 -4.45 4.23 -5.57
C ASP A 43 -4.56 3.59 -4.17
N TYR A 44 -5.26 2.45 -4.13
CA TYR A 44 -5.73 1.78 -2.93
C TYR A 44 -5.51 0.28 -3.00
N LEU A 45 -5.19 -0.35 -1.88
CA LEU A 45 -5.03 -1.80 -1.75
C LEU A 45 -5.89 -2.31 -0.59
N ARG A 46 -6.52 -3.48 -0.77
CA ARG A 46 -7.17 -4.24 0.29
C ARG A 46 -6.87 -5.72 0.14
N ALA A 47 -6.35 -6.32 1.20
CA ALA A 47 -6.05 -7.75 1.24
C ALA A 47 -6.44 -8.36 2.58
N LYS A 48 -6.71 -9.67 2.57
CA LYS A 48 -6.85 -10.45 3.79
C LYS A 48 -5.48 -10.65 4.42
N ILE A 49 -5.38 -10.47 5.73
CA ILE A 49 -4.13 -10.75 6.46
C ILE A 49 -3.73 -12.22 6.32
N SER A 50 -4.71 -13.13 6.23
CA SER A 50 -4.46 -14.56 5.96
C SER A 50 -3.84 -14.83 4.57
N SER A 51 -3.97 -13.91 3.62
CA SER A 51 -3.29 -13.97 2.32
C SER A 51 -1.89 -13.36 2.42
N ILE A 52 -1.82 -12.18 3.05
CA ILE A 52 -0.59 -11.40 3.20
C ILE A 52 -0.56 -10.66 4.53
N ASP A 53 0.26 -11.17 5.45
CA ASP A 53 0.58 -10.48 6.69
C ASP A 53 1.80 -9.57 6.46
N ILE A 54 1.55 -8.29 6.25
CA ILE A 54 2.59 -7.31 5.91
C ILE A 54 3.58 -7.06 7.05
N LEU A 55 3.27 -7.48 8.28
CA LEU A 55 4.20 -7.33 9.41
C LEU A 55 5.28 -8.42 9.42
N SER A 56 4.99 -9.59 8.83
CA SER A 56 5.89 -10.74 8.79
C SER A 56 6.30 -11.17 7.39
N PHE A 57 5.74 -10.56 6.35
CA PHE A 57 6.02 -10.90 4.97
C PHE A 57 7.47 -10.54 4.59
N THR A 58 8.14 -11.50 3.97
CA THR A 58 9.42 -11.32 3.28
C THR A 58 9.32 -12.00 1.92
N GLY A 59 9.73 -11.33 0.86
CA GLY A 59 9.67 -11.88 -0.48
C GLY A 59 10.09 -10.90 -1.56
N ALA A 60 10.34 -11.43 -2.76
CA ALA A 60 10.62 -10.65 -3.95
C ALA A 60 9.76 -11.13 -5.12
N GLY A 61 8.77 -10.33 -5.52
CA GLY A 61 7.86 -10.65 -6.61
C GLY A 61 6.90 -11.81 -6.28
N VAL A 62 6.58 -12.01 -5.00
CA VAL A 62 5.72 -13.13 -4.57
C VAL A 62 4.27 -12.78 -4.86
N CYS A 63 3.59 -13.60 -5.66
CA CYS A 63 2.18 -13.42 -5.97
C CYS A 63 1.29 -13.72 -4.75
N LYS A 64 0.51 -12.72 -4.31
CA LYS A 64 -0.50 -12.87 -3.26
C LYS A 64 -1.85 -12.39 -3.76
N THR A 65 -2.91 -13.06 -3.31
CA THR A 65 -4.28 -12.67 -3.68
C THR A 65 -4.72 -11.49 -2.84
N VAL A 66 -5.24 -10.46 -3.51
CA VAL A 66 -5.82 -9.27 -2.89
C VAL A 66 -7.30 -9.21 -3.24
N GLU A 67 -8.12 -8.65 -2.34
CA GLU A 67 -9.54 -8.48 -2.61
C GLU A 67 -9.76 -7.35 -3.61
N TYR A 68 -9.01 -6.26 -3.47
CA TYR A 68 -9.07 -5.13 -4.36
C TYR A 68 -7.72 -4.43 -4.44
N ILE A 69 -7.39 -3.96 -5.63
CA ILE A 69 -6.27 -3.07 -5.87
C ILE A 69 -6.65 -2.07 -6.95
N ASP A 70 -6.21 -0.83 -6.79
CA ASP A 70 -6.24 0.20 -7.82
C ASP A 70 -4.88 0.87 -7.84
N ILE A 71 -4.29 0.97 -9.04
CA ILE A 71 -3.10 1.78 -9.27
C ILE A 71 -3.37 2.62 -10.52
N ARG A 72 -3.32 3.94 -10.37
CA ARG A 72 -3.61 4.92 -11.43
C ARG A 72 -4.98 4.70 -12.11
N GLY A 73 -5.95 4.10 -11.41
CA GLY A 73 -7.29 3.84 -11.93
C GLY A 73 -7.43 2.50 -12.66
N ILE A 74 -6.35 1.73 -12.75
CA ILE A 74 -6.37 0.35 -13.24
C ILE A 74 -6.80 -0.51 -12.07
N LYS A 75 -7.96 -1.15 -12.19
CA LYS A 75 -8.60 -1.88 -11.09
C LYS A 75 -8.37 -3.38 -11.21
N GLY A 76 -8.15 -4.02 -10.07
CA GLY A 76 -8.11 -5.46 -9.91
C GLY A 76 -9.00 -5.88 -8.74
N LYS A 77 -9.70 -7.01 -8.89
CA LYS A 77 -10.53 -7.61 -7.83
C LYS A 77 -10.27 -9.10 -7.78
N ASP A 78 -10.14 -9.64 -6.56
CA ASP A 78 -9.89 -11.07 -6.31
C ASP A 78 -8.74 -11.62 -7.20
N ILE A 79 -7.63 -10.87 -7.24
CA ILE A 79 -6.55 -11.04 -8.21
C ILE A 79 -5.19 -11.21 -7.53
N THR A 80 -4.25 -11.87 -8.20
CA THR A 80 -2.88 -11.99 -7.70
C THR A 80 -2.02 -10.82 -8.13
N VAL A 81 -1.29 -10.25 -7.16
CA VAL A 81 -0.39 -9.11 -7.31
C VAL A 81 0.99 -9.50 -6.77
N PRO A 82 2.11 -9.12 -7.44
CA PRO A 82 3.44 -9.40 -6.93
C PRO A 82 3.80 -8.41 -5.81
N PHE A 83 4.34 -8.91 -4.70
CA PHE A 83 4.81 -8.07 -3.60
C PHE A 83 6.28 -8.31 -3.26
N TRP A 84 6.89 -7.24 -2.75
CA TRP A 84 8.27 -7.19 -2.28
C TRP A 84 8.31 -6.63 -0.86
N GLN A 85 9.13 -7.25 -0.02
CA GLN A 85 9.47 -6.79 1.31
C GLN A 85 10.72 -7.51 1.79
N ASN A 86 11.65 -6.78 2.39
CA ASN A 86 12.81 -7.32 3.08
C ASN A 86 13.30 -6.30 4.13
N ASP A 87 14.46 -6.53 4.73
CA ASP A 87 15.01 -5.66 5.78
C ASP A 87 15.36 -4.24 5.29
N VAL A 88 15.41 -4.02 3.97
CA VAL A 88 15.76 -2.74 3.34
C VAL A 88 14.53 -2.04 2.76
N TYR A 89 13.62 -2.80 2.14
CA TYR A 89 12.45 -2.28 1.45
C TYR A 89 11.18 -2.58 2.24
N PHE A 90 10.45 -1.50 2.52
CA PHE A 90 9.10 -1.60 3.03
C PHE A 90 8.19 -2.34 2.05
N PHE A 91 7.10 -2.90 2.56
CA PHE A 91 6.09 -3.59 1.77
C PHE A 91 5.65 -2.75 0.55
N HIS A 92 5.74 -3.31 -0.66
CA HIS A 92 5.31 -2.63 -1.89
C HIS A 92 4.99 -3.62 -3.02
N THR A 93 4.33 -3.11 -4.06
CA THR A 93 4.24 -3.74 -5.39
C THR A 93 4.90 -2.82 -6.41
N ASP A 94 5.29 -3.36 -7.56
CA ASP A 94 5.92 -2.62 -8.66
C ASP A 94 5.01 -2.72 -9.88
N SER A 95 4.34 -1.62 -10.22
CA SER A 95 3.38 -1.59 -11.33
C SER A 95 4.06 -1.59 -12.70
N SER A 96 5.38 -1.41 -12.77
CA SER A 96 6.15 -1.55 -14.01
C SER A 96 6.37 -3.02 -14.41
N ARG A 97 6.02 -3.97 -13.54
CA ARG A 97 6.27 -5.41 -13.72
C ARG A 97 4.99 -6.22 -13.83
N LYS A 98 4.88 -7.01 -14.90
CA LYS A 98 3.80 -8.00 -15.09
C LYS A 98 4.26 -9.40 -14.68
N ILE A 99 4.29 -9.67 -13.37
CA ILE A 99 4.69 -10.99 -12.81
C ILE A 99 3.48 -11.87 -12.52
N CYS A 100 2.40 -11.30 -11.96
CA CYS A 100 1.19 -12.01 -11.59
C CYS A 100 0.02 -11.67 -12.54
N LYS A 101 -1.22 -12.02 -12.16
CA LYS A 101 -2.39 -11.78 -13.01
C LYS A 101 -2.74 -10.29 -13.15
N TYR A 102 -2.51 -9.51 -12.10
CA TYR A 102 -2.75 -8.07 -12.13
C TYR A 102 -1.71 -7.38 -13.02
N ASP A 103 -2.19 -6.55 -13.95
CA ASP A 103 -1.37 -5.83 -14.92
C ASP A 103 -1.72 -4.34 -14.86
N ALA A 104 -0.83 -3.57 -14.24
CA ALA A 104 -0.90 -2.12 -14.21
C ALA A 104 0.32 -1.50 -14.91
N THR A 105 0.86 -2.15 -15.94
CA THR A 105 2.03 -1.64 -16.68
C THR A 105 1.70 -0.45 -17.59
N SER A 106 0.42 -0.27 -17.93
CA SER A 106 0.00 0.87 -18.74
C SER A 106 0.24 2.19 -17.98
N GLY A 107 1.05 3.06 -18.57
CA GLY A 107 1.40 4.37 -18.01
C GLY A 107 2.30 4.32 -16.77
N SER A 108 2.93 3.18 -16.47
CA SER A 108 3.93 3.09 -15.40
C SER A 108 5.26 3.71 -15.84
N VAL A 109 6.05 4.22 -14.89
CA VAL A 109 7.48 4.49 -15.09
C VAL A 109 8.33 3.27 -14.74
N LYS A 110 9.64 3.31 -14.98
CA LYS A 110 10.56 2.22 -14.64
C LYS A 110 10.59 2.02 -13.12
N ASP A 111 10.62 0.77 -12.64
CA ASP A 111 10.71 0.44 -11.20
C ASP A 111 9.71 1.25 -10.34
N GLU A 112 8.48 1.42 -10.86
CA GLU A 112 7.43 2.21 -10.22
C GLU A 112 6.82 1.44 -9.05
N ASN A 113 7.44 1.64 -7.89
CA ASN A 113 6.97 1.07 -6.64
C ASN A 113 5.77 1.83 -6.08
N ASN A 114 4.77 1.07 -5.64
CA ASN A 114 3.53 1.57 -5.08
C ASN A 114 3.32 1.00 -3.67
N PHE A 115 2.62 1.76 -2.83
CA PHE A 115 2.22 1.37 -1.47
C PHE A 115 3.33 1.28 -0.41
N GLY A 116 4.59 1.66 -0.61
CA GLY A 116 5.50 1.79 0.53
C GLY A 116 6.96 2.13 0.25
N ALA A 117 7.55 1.59 -0.82
CA ALA A 117 8.86 2.02 -1.29
C ALA A 117 8.65 3.08 -2.38
N THR A 118 9.06 4.34 -2.16
CA THR A 118 8.88 5.41 -3.16
C THR A 118 10.22 6.01 -3.61
N CYS A 119 11.35 5.36 -3.37
CA CYS A 119 12.68 5.96 -3.51
C CYS A 119 13.38 5.81 -4.87
N PHE A 120 12.73 5.25 -5.89
CA PHE A 120 13.34 5.01 -7.20
C PHE A 120 12.84 6.03 -8.23
N ASP A 121 11.80 5.68 -8.99
CA ASP A 121 11.16 6.59 -9.94
C ASP A 121 9.75 6.95 -9.46
N PHE A 122 9.44 8.23 -9.50
CA PHE A 122 8.15 8.76 -9.05
C PHE A 122 7.21 8.91 -10.25
N ASN A 123 5.97 8.45 -10.10
CA ASN A 123 4.91 8.72 -11.06
C ASN A 123 3.89 9.68 -10.45
N PRO A 124 3.82 10.94 -10.93
CA PRO A 124 2.84 11.90 -10.43
C PRO A 124 1.38 11.47 -10.59
N ALA A 125 1.10 10.48 -11.44
CA ALA A 125 -0.24 9.93 -11.62
C ALA A 125 -0.70 8.99 -10.48
N THR A 126 0.22 8.55 -9.60
CA THR A 126 -0.13 7.83 -8.36
C THR A 126 -0.16 8.77 -7.17
N ARG A 127 -1.28 8.84 -6.48
CA ARG A 127 -1.49 9.75 -5.34
C ARG A 127 -0.52 9.56 -4.18
N GLY A 128 0.09 8.38 -4.05
CA GLY A 128 1.06 8.07 -2.99
C GLY A 128 2.46 8.63 -3.26
N SER A 129 2.72 9.09 -4.47
CA SER A 129 4.01 9.66 -4.90
C SER A 129 3.83 10.87 -5.83
N ALA A 130 2.66 11.53 -5.75
CA ALA A 130 2.31 12.65 -6.61
C ALA A 130 3.20 13.88 -6.41
N ASN A 131 3.60 14.11 -5.15
CA ASN A 131 4.45 15.22 -4.72
C ASN A 131 5.02 14.96 -3.31
N GLY A 132 5.81 15.90 -2.78
CA GLY A 132 6.42 15.78 -1.46
C GLY A 132 5.47 15.80 -0.25
N GLU A 133 4.20 16.14 -0.45
CA GLU A 133 3.15 16.08 0.58
C GLU A 133 2.33 14.78 0.51
N SER A 134 2.63 13.93 -0.47
CA SER A 134 1.94 12.65 -0.65
C SER A 134 2.24 11.72 0.51
N THR A 135 1.23 10.98 0.94
CA THR A 135 1.34 10.07 2.09
C THR A 135 0.79 8.69 1.73
N ILE A 136 1.27 7.67 2.42
CA ILE A 136 0.76 6.30 2.30
C ILE A 136 0.40 5.84 3.71
N GLN A 137 -0.84 5.41 3.91
CA GLN A 137 -1.32 4.94 5.22
C GLN A 137 -1.72 3.48 5.16
N TYR A 138 -1.35 2.76 6.21
CA TYR A 138 -1.69 1.37 6.44
C TYR A 138 -2.74 1.25 7.54
N TRP A 139 -3.77 0.46 7.28
CA TRP A 139 -4.90 0.28 8.17
C TRP A 139 -5.13 -1.21 8.40
N PHE A 140 -5.24 -1.60 9.67
CA PHE A 140 -5.58 -2.95 10.08
C PHE A 140 -6.99 -2.91 10.68
N GLY A 141 -7.87 -3.82 10.25
CA GLY A 141 -9.23 -3.89 10.78
C GLY A 141 -10.04 -5.10 10.34
N GLY A 142 -11.25 -5.23 10.90
CA GLY A 142 -12.09 -6.44 10.79
C GLY A 142 -13.40 -6.30 10.01
N TYR A 143 -13.88 -5.08 9.74
CA TYR A 143 -15.23 -4.85 9.18
C TYR A 143 -15.23 -3.78 8.07
N LEU A 144 -16.25 -3.82 7.21
CA LEU A 144 -16.35 -3.08 5.94
C LEU A 144 -16.15 -1.56 6.11
#